data_AF-A0A817R0Z1-F1
#
_entry.id   AF-A0A817R0Z1-F1
#
_cell.length_a   1.000
_cell.length_b   1.000
_cell.length_c   1.000
_cell.angle_alpha   90.00
_cell.angle_beta   90.00
_cell.angle_gamma   90.00
#
_symmetry.space_group_name_H-M   'P 1'
#
loop_
_entity.id
_entity.type
_entity.pdbx_description
1 polymer ?
#
loop_
_entity_poly.entity_id
_entity_poly.type
_entity_poly.pdbx_seq_one_letter_code
_entity_poly.pdbx_strand_id
1 'polypeptide(L)'
;IETILEDVYFPSNFASKFVERFPSLIQIELQVISFNNCVSIIDTFLSRLKNLAYLKIDYFEDSSLDDPFSRENIIEKRRQAFPTNTINEQAISVKNDGEVVEIWLI
;
A
#
# COMPACT_ATOMS: atom_id res chain seq x y z
N ILE A 1 -11.60 12.04 -10.48
CA ILE A 1 -11.07 11.12 -9.44
C ILE A 1 -12.28 10.43 -8.87
N GLU A 2 -12.39 9.12 -9.07
CA GLU A 2 -13.48 8.32 -8.51
C GLU A 2 -13.02 7.84 -7.13
N THR A 3 -13.67 8.31 -6.08
CA THR A 3 -13.37 7.91 -4.70
C THR A 3 -14.30 6.76 -4.35
N ILE A 4 -13.73 5.57 -4.16
CA ILE A 4 -14.47 4.39 -3.73
C ILE A 4 -14.39 4.35 -2.20
N LEU A 5 -15.52 4.59 -1.54
CA LEU A 5 -15.69 4.46 -0.09
C LEU A 5 -16.48 3.18 0.16
N GLU A 6 -15.78 2.08 0.39
CA GLU A 6 -16.39 0.81 0.77
C GLU A 6 -15.81 0.39 2.12
N ASP A 7 -16.67 0.09 3.10
CA ASP A 7 -16.29 -0.61 4.34
C ASP A 7 -16.02 -2.07 3.97
N VAL A 8 -14.83 -2.33 3.44
CA VAL A 8 -14.46 -3.66 2.95
C VAL A 8 -13.65 -4.40 4.01
N TYR A 9 -14.21 -5.49 4.51
CA TYR A 9 -13.38 -6.52 5.11
C TYR A 9 -12.50 -7.13 4.02
N PHE A 10 -11.18 -6.89 4.07
CA PHE A 10 -10.21 -7.43 3.12
C PHE A 10 -9.60 -8.74 3.64
N PRO A 11 -10.18 -9.93 3.34
CA PRO A 11 -9.41 -11.16 3.45
C PRO A 11 -8.27 -11.12 2.42
N SER A 12 -7.15 -11.78 2.71
CA SER A 12 -5.91 -11.71 1.91
C SER A 12 -6.11 -12.06 0.41
N ASN A 13 -7.07 -12.91 0.09
CA ASN A 13 -7.42 -13.25 -1.30
C ASN A 13 -8.22 -12.16 -2.05
N PHE A 14 -8.81 -11.20 -1.34
CA PHE A 14 -9.61 -10.13 -1.91
C PHE A 14 -8.77 -9.02 -2.52
N ALA A 15 -7.61 -8.71 -1.92
CA ALA A 15 -6.68 -7.70 -2.45
C ALA A 15 -6.32 -7.96 -3.92
N SER A 16 -6.09 -9.23 -4.26
CA SER A 16 -5.81 -9.65 -5.63
C SER A 16 -6.97 -9.37 -6.61
N LYS A 17 -8.19 -9.72 -6.22
CA LYS A 17 -9.41 -9.47 -7.02
C LYS A 17 -9.71 -7.97 -7.15
N PHE A 18 -9.45 -7.21 -6.07
CA PHE A 18 -9.63 -5.77 -6.05
C PHE A 18 -8.71 -5.08 -7.08
N VAL A 19 -7.43 -5.45 -7.10
CA VAL A 19 -6.48 -4.93 -8.09
C VAL A 19 -6.87 -5.30 -9.52
N GLU A 20 -7.38 -6.51 -9.74
CA GLU A 20 -7.89 -6.92 -11.06
C GLU A 20 -9.09 -6.10 -11.52
N ARG A 21 -9.95 -5.70 -10.59
CA ARG A 21 -11.12 -4.85 -10.88
C ARG A 21 -10.74 -3.39 -11.10
N PHE A 22 -9.72 -2.90 -10.40
CA PHE A 22 -9.31 -1.49 -10.43
C PHE A 22 -7.81 -1.31 -10.71
N PRO A 23 -7.31 -1.75 -11.87
CA PRO A 23 -5.87 -1.78 -12.17
C PRO A 23 -5.25 -0.39 -12.36
N SER A 24 -6.08 0.64 -12.57
CA SER A 24 -5.68 2.03 -12.83
C SER A 24 -5.66 2.92 -11.59
N LEU A 25 -5.86 2.38 -10.39
CA LEU A 25 -5.85 3.17 -9.16
C LEU A 25 -4.51 3.87 -8.96
N ILE A 26 -4.60 5.15 -8.64
CA ILE A 26 -3.46 6.04 -8.36
C ILE A 26 -3.37 6.34 -6.86
N GLN A 27 -4.50 6.24 -6.14
CA GLN A 27 -4.61 6.58 -4.74
C GLN A 27 -5.41 5.51 -4.01
N ILE A 28 -4.93 5.06 -2.86
CA ILE A 28 -5.66 4.16 -1.96
C ILE A 28 -5.53 4.69 -0.54
N GLU A 29 -6.66 4.75 0.15
CA GLU A 29 -6.71 4.98 1.59
C GLU A 29 -7.43 3.80 2.23
N LEU A 30 -6.81 3.19 3.24
CA LEU A 30 -7.32 2.01 3.92
C LEU A 30 -7.49 2.31 5.40
N GLN A 31 -8.60 1.86 5.96
CA GLN A 31 -8.78 1.77 7.40
C GLN A 31 -8.75 0.30 7.82
N VAL A 32 -7.89 -0.05 8.76
CA VAL A 32 -7.53 -1.43 9.05
C VAL A 32 -7.62 -1.72 10.54
N ILE A 33 -8.28 -2.83 10.89
CA ILE A 33 -8.52 -3.19 12.29
C ILE A 33 -7.39 -4.05 12.88
N SER A 34 -6.63 -4.76 12.03
CA SER A 34 -5.53 -5.63 12.48
C SER A 34 -4.33 -5.59 11.54
N PHE A 35 -3.15 -5.44 12.13
CA PHE A 35 -1.88 -5.30 11.44
C PHE A 35 -1.52 -6.48 10.52
N ASN A 36 -1.69 -7.71 10.99
CA ASN A 36 -1.19 -8.91 10.31
C ASN A 36 -1.81 -9.12 8.91
N ASN A 37 -3.07 -8.74 8.73
CA ASN A 37 -3.72 -8.84 7.43
C ASN A 37 -3.29 -7.71 6.49
N CYS A 38 -2.94 -6.54 7.05
CA CYS A 38 -2.57 -5.34 6.32
C CYS A 38 -1.34 -5.56 5.43
N VAL A 39 -0.29 -6.16 5.98
CA VAL A 39 0.99 -6.38 5.29
C VAL A 39 0.79 -7.08 3.93
N SER A 40 0.00 -8.17 3.92
CA SER A 40 -0.26 -8.94 2.70
C SER A 40 -1.04 -8.15 1.62
N ILE A 41 -1.94 -7.27 2.06
CA ILE A 41 -2.76 -6.43 1.19
C ILE A 41 -1.88 -5.35 0.55
N ILE A 42 -1.03 -4.71 1.35
CA ILE A 42 -0.11 -3.67 0.89
C ILE A 42 0.89 -4.24 -0.10
N ASP A 43 1.49 -5.38 0.21
CA ASP A 43 2.40 -6.09 -0.69
C ASP A 43 1.72 -6.33 -2.04
N THR A 44 0.45 -6.75 -2.02
CA THR A 44 -0.35 -6.94 -3.23
C THR A 44 -0.56 -5.62 -3.99
N PHE A 45 -0.87 -4.53 -3.30
CA PHE A 45 -1.12 -3.23 -3.94
C PHE A 45 0.16 -2.63 -4.53
N LEU A 46 1.24 -2.60 -3.77
CA LEU A 46 2.54 -2.13 -4.23
C LEU A 46 3.07 -2.98 -5.39
N SER A 47 2.80 -4.28 -5.37
CA SER A 47 3.31 -5.19 -6.40
C SER A 47 2.47 -5.24 -7.68
N ARG A 48 1.18 -4.87 -7.63
CA ARG A 48 0.27 -5.07 -8.76
C ARG A 48 -0.33 -3.79 -9.34
N LEU A 49 -0.37 -2.68 -8.59
CA LEU A 49 -0.94 -1.41 -9.07
C LEU A 49 0.13 -0.49 -9.67
N LYS A 50 0.20 -0.47 -11.00
CA LYS A 50 1.26 0.22 -11.76
C LYS A 50 1.28 1.73 -11.59
N ASN A 51 0.11 2.30 -11.39
CA ASN A 51 -0.07 3.75 -11.36
C ASN A 51 -0.24 4.27 -9.93
N LEU A 52 -0.13 3.41 -8.92
CA LEU A 52 -0.29 3.81 -7.53
C LEU A 52 0.79 4.83 -7.18
N ALA A 53 0.37 6.01 -6.73
CA ALA A 53 1.21 7.12 -6.35
C ALA A 53 1.09 7.45 -4.85
N TYR A 54 -0.03 7.09 -4.23
CA TYR A 54 -0.26 7.33 -2.81
C TYR A 54 -1.02 6.18 -2.16
N LEU A 55 -0.51 5.73 -1.01
CA LEU A 55 -1.14 4.76 -0.15
C LEU A 55 -1.15 5.29 1.29
N LYS A 56 -2.33 5.51 1.83
CA LYS A 56 -2.55 5.84 3.25
C LYS A 56 -3.19 4.66 3.95
N ILE A 57 -2.71 4.38 5.16
CA ILE A 57 -3.19 3.28 5.97
C ILE A 57 -3.38 3.80 7.39
N ASP A 58 -4.62 3.73 7.84
CA ASP A 58 -5.05 4.13 9.18
C ASP A 58 -5.41 2.84 9.91
N TYR A 59 -4.76 2.55 11.04
CA TYR A 59 -5.00 1.32 11.79
C TYR A 59 -5.18 1.58 13.29
N PHE A 60 -6.07 0.80 13.90
CA PHE A 60 -6.58 1.08 15.25
C PHE A 60 -5.79 0.44 16.39
N GLU A 61 -4.78 -0.38 16.10
CA GLU A 61 -4.03 -1.12 17.12
C GLU A 61 -2.67 -0.47 17.33
N ASP A 62 -2.41 0.02 18.54
CA ASP A 62 -1.14 0.64 18.92
C ASP A 62 -0.02 -0.41 18.87
N SER A 63 0.62 -0.53 17.71
CA SER A 63 1.64 -1.53 17.42
C SER A 63 2.80 -0.86 16.69
N SER A 64 4.01 -1.15 17.15
CA SER A 64 5.23 -0.71 16.48
C SER A 64 5.32 -1.37 15.12
N LEU A 65 5.37 -0.58 14.05
CA LEU A 65 5.54 -1.10 12.69
C LEU A 65 6.93 -1.71 12.55
N ASP A 66 6.95 -2.98 12.18
CA ASP A 66 8.15 -3.74 11.77
C ASP A 66 8.63 -3.34 10.35
N ASP A 67 9.60 -4.11 9.84
CA ASP A 67 10.20 -4.07 8.50
C ASP A 67 9.27 -3.92 7.27
N PRO A 68 8.02 -4.45 7.20
CA PRO A 68 7.21 -4.35 5.97
C PRO A 68 6.85 -2.92 5.54
N PHE A 69 6.95 -1.94 6.44
CA PHE A 69 6.71 -0.52 6.13
C PHE A 69 7.99 0.29 6.06
N SER A 70 9.16 -0.37 6.13
CA SER A 70 10.42 0.31 5.89
C SER A 70 10.47 0.84 4.47
N ARG A 71 11.09 2.01 4.27
CA ARG A 71 11.27 2.60 2.94
C ARG A 71 11.96 1.61 1.99
N GLU A 72 12.91 0.83 2.51
CA GLU A 72 13.66 -0.19 1.79
C GLU A 72 12.76 -1.33 1.30
N ASN A 73 11.88 -1.88 2.15
CA ASN A 73 10.94 -2.91 1.72
C ASN A 73 9.98 -2.38 0.65
N ILE A 74 9.46 -1.15 0.81
CA ILE A 74 8.58 -0.51 -0.19
C ILE A 74 9.28 -0.39 -1.56
N ILE A 75 10.55 0.05 -1.57
CA ILE A 75 11.37 0.13 -2.79
C ILE A 75 11.54 -1.26 -3.42
N GLU A 76 11.85 -2.28 -2.62
CA GLU A 76 12.05 -3.64 -3.12
C GLU A 76 10.79 -4.20 -3.79
N LYS A 77 9.63 -4.12 -3.11
CA LYS A 77 8.35 -4.58 -3.66
C LYS A 77 8.00 -3.86 -4.97
N ARG A 78 8.31 -2.56 -5.06
CA ARG A 78 8.13 -1.77 -6.29
C ARG A 78 9.03 -2.23 -7.44
N ARG A 79 10.31 -2.49 -7.18
CA ARG A 79 11.24 -3.02 -8.19
C ARG A 79 10.78 -4.38 -8.72
N GLN A 80 10.31 -5.26 -7.83
CA GLN A 80 9.81 -6.60 -8.21
C GLN A 80 8.61 -6.50 -9.17
N ALA A 81 7.75 -5.52 -8.97
CA ALA A 81 6.56 -5.28 -9.79
C ALA A 81 6.84 -4.62 -11.13
N PHE A 82 7.77 -3.67 -11.14
CA PHE A 82 8.09 -2.84 -12.29
C PHE A 82 9.60 -2.86 -12.58
N PRO A 83 10.17 -4.02 -12.95
CA PRO A 83 11.61 -4.16 -13.14
C PRO A 83 12.18 -3.26 -14.26
N THR A 84 11.32 -2.79 -15.16
CA THR A 84 11.68 -1.89 -16.27
C THR A 84 11.34 -0.42 -16.02
N ASN A 85 10.67 -0.10 -14.91
CA ASN A 85 10.32 1.28 -14.55
C ASN A 85 11.38 1.83 -13.59
N THR A 86 12.15 2.80 -14.05
CA THR A 86 13.07 3.55 -13.20
C THR A 86 12.26 4.56 -12.38
N ILE A 87 11.74 4.11 -11.25
CA ILE A 87 11.18 4.98 -10.22
C ILE A 87 12.29 5.85 -9.61
N ASN A 88 11.98 7.11 -9.30
CA ASN A 88 12.90 7.93 -8.52
C ASN A 88 12.78 7.53 -7.05
N GLU A 89 13.65 6.63 -6.59
CA GLU A 89 13.62 6.12 -5.22
C GLU A 89 13.74 7.21 -4.16
N GLN A 90 14.41 8.34 -4.48
CA GLN A 90 14.50 9.47 -3.56
C GLN A 90 13.16 10.17 -3.33
N ALA A 91 12.21 9.99 -4.25
CA ALA A 91 10.86 10.53 -4.13
C ALA A 91 9.93 9.62 -3.31
N ILE A 92 10.40 8.44 -2.89
CA ILE A 92 9.66 7.56 -1.99
C ILE A 92 9.83 8.03 -0.56
N SER A 93 8.74 8.53 0.00
CA SER A 93 8.64 8.92 1.41
C SER A 93 7.68 7.97 2.13
N VAL A 94 8.11 7.49 3.29
CA VAL A 94 7.25 6.74 4.22
C VAL A 94 7.21 7.52 5.52
N LYS A 95 6.00 7.89 5.95
CA LYS A 95 5.75 8.51 7.24
C LYS A 95 4.96 7.55 8.11
N ASN A 96 5.39 7.38 9.35
CA ASN A 96 4.71 6.61 10.36
C ASN A 96 4.45 7.51 11.57
N ASP A 97 3.17 7.79 11.84
CA ASP A 97 2.72 8.61 12.97
C ASP A 97 2.03 7.74 14.04
N GLY A 98 2.51 6.50 14.26
CA GLY A 98 1.85 5.54 15.13
C GLY A 98 0.73 4.86 14.34
N GLU A 99 -0.49 5.35 14.46
CA GLU A 99 -1.69 4.74 13.86
C GLU A 99 -1.81 4.96 12.33
N VAL A 100 -0.98 5.82 11.75
CA VAL A 100 -1.07 6.20 10.33
C VAL A 100 0.25 5.98 9.60
N VAL A 101 0.17 5.24 8.49
CA VAL A 101 1.25 5.10 7.51
C VAL A 101 0.89 5.79 6.21
N GLU A 102 1.76 6.69 5.76
CA GLU A 102 1.65 7.33 4.45
C GLU A 102 2.83 6.95 3.58
N ILE A 103 2.55 6.46 2.38
CA ILE A 103 3.56 6.09 1.37
C ILE A 103 3.32 6.92 0.11
N TRP A 104 4.28 7.76 -0.23
CA TRP A 104 4.28 8.61 -1.42
C TRP A 104 5.23 8.04 -2.47
N LEU A 105 4.74 7.87 -3.70
CA LEU A 105 5.41 7.17 -4.81
C LEU A 105 5.32 8.10 -6.02
N ILE A 106 6.31 8.97 -6.19
CA ILE A 106 6.34 10.03 -7.22
C ILE A 106 7.24 9.63 -8.39
#